data_AF-A0A8T3YH68-F1
#
_entry.id   AF-A0A8T3YH68-F1
#
_cell.length_a   1.000
_cell.length_b   1.000
_cell.length_c   1.000
_cell.angle_alpha   90.00
_cell.angle_beta   90.00
_cell.angle_gamma   90.00
#
_symmetry.space_group_name_H-M   'P 1'
#
loop_
_entity.id
_entity.type
_entity.pdbx_description
1 polymer ?
#
loop_
_entity_poly.entity_id
_entity_poly.type
_entity_poly.pdbx_seq_one_letter_code
_entity_poly.pdbx_strand_id
1 'polypeptide(L)'
;MSAASCTTDKFNALKEKVGFGLAVAILEDSLDQAFLNSLTFDQWLEVHQESTDPLRERALARMAGLATIFDQWLEVHQRSTGPLREKALARMAELATTFDQWLEVHQRSTGPLREKAFARMAELGTFDQWLEVHQRSTGPLREKA
;
A
#
# COMPACT_ATOMS: atom_id res chain seq x y z
N MET A 1 -20.13 -16.63 -32.03
CA MET A 1 -19.91 -17.18 -30.68
C MET A 1 -18.60 -16.61 -30.16
N SER A 2 -18.57 -15.64 -29.22
CA SER A 2 -17.27 -15.30 -28.59
C SER A 2 -17.24 -14.37 -27.36
N ALA A 3 -18.35 -13.79 -26.88
CA ALA A 3 -18.30 -12.92 -25.69
C ALA A 3 -18.62 -13.69 -24.38
N ALA A 4 -19.62 -14.57 -24.41
CA ALA A 4 -20.08 -15.29 -23.22
C ALA A 4 -19.07 -16.31 -22.66
N SER A 5 -18.25 -16.94 -23.52
CA SER A 5 -17.19 -17.86 -23.08
C SER A 5 -16.11 -17.12 -22.28
N CYS A 6 -15.64 -15.97 -22.82
CA CYS A 6 -14.55 -15.20 -22.23
C CYS A 6 -14.88 -14.65 -20.83
N THR A 7 -16.12 -14.16 -20.62
CA THR A 7 -16.56 -13.67 -19.30
C THR A 7 -16.71 -14.81 -18.28
N THR A 8 -17.19 -15.98 -18.72
CA THR A 8 -17.35 -17.15 -17.85
C THR A 8 -16.00 -17.72 -17.41
N ASP A 9 -15.02 -17.75 -18.33
CA ASP A 9 -13.67 -18.21 -18.03
C ASP A 9 -12.96 -17.27 -17.04
N LYS A 10 -13.12 -15.95 -17.22
CA LYS A 10 -12.58 -14.94 -16.28
C LYS A 10 -13.23 -15.04 -14.91
N PHE A 11 -14.55 -15.25 -14.84
CA PHE A 11 -15.27 -15.41 -13.57
C PHE A 11 -14.80 -16.66 -12.82
N ASN A 12 -14.66 -17.80 -13.50
CA ASN A 12 -14.21 -19.03 -12.88
C ASN A 12 -12.78 -18.91 -12.34
N ALA A 13 -11.86 -18.33 -13.12
CA ALA A 13 -10.49 -18.08 -12.67
C ALA A 13 -10.44 -17.15 -11.44
N LEU A 14 -11.25 -16.09 -11.43
CA LEU A 14 -11.30 -15.16 -10.31
C LEU A 14 -11.96 -15.78 -9.08
N LYS A 15 -13.04 -16.55 -9.25
CA LYS A 15 -13.71 -17.29 -8.19
C LYS A 15 -12.77 -18.30 -7.52
N GLU A 16 -11.92 -18.99 -8.29
CA GLU A 16 -10.91 -19.89 -7.73
C GLU A 16 -9.86 -19.14 -6.91
N LYS A 17 -9.53 -17.90 -7.31
CA LYS A 17 -8.52 -17.06 -6.66
C LYS A 17 -9.01 -16.38 -5.38
N VAL A 18 -10.14 -15.68 -5.43
CA VAL A 18 -10.64 -14.80 -4.35
C VAL A 18 -11.95 -15.29 -3.72
N GLY A 19 -12.47 -16.43 -4.19
CA GLY A 19 -13.77 -16.95 -3.78
C GLY A 19 -14.94 -16.29 -4.51
N PHE A 20 -16.11 -16.93 -4.43
CA PHE A 20 -17.31 -16.53 -5.17
C PHE A 20 -17.76 -15.08 -4.86
N GLY A 21 -17.83 -14.71 -3.57
CA GLY A 21 -18.32 -13.39 -3.17
C GLY A 21 -17.49 -12.23 -3.73
N LEU A 22 -16.16 -12.33 -3.65
CA LEU A 22 -15.26 -11.31 -4.21
C LEU A 22 -15.23 -11.34 -5.74
N ALA A 23 -15.32 -12.52 -6.36
CA ALA A 23 -15.40 -12.61 -7.82
C ALA A 23 -16.65 -11.91 -8.38
N VAL A 24 -17.80 -12.07 -7.71
CA VAL A 24 -19.02 -11.31 -8.03
C VAL A 24 -18.79 -9.81 -7.79
N ALA A 25 -18.14 -9.42 -6.68
CA ALA A 25 -17.82 -8.01 -6.38
C ALA A 25 -17.08 -7.32 -7.52
N ILE A 26 -16.05 -8.00 -8.02
CA ILE A 26 -15.10 -7.45 -8.98
C ILE A 26 -15.70 -7.39 -10.39
N LEU A 27 -16.58 -8.34 -10.75
CA LEU A 27 -17.09 -8.47 -12.11
C LEU A 27 -18.48 -7.87 -12.34
N GLU A 28 -19.34 -7.86 -11.32
CA GLU A 28 -20.72 -7.40 -11.49
C GLU A 28 -20.98 -6.01 -10.90
N ASP A 29 -20.04 -5.44 -10.11
CA ASP A 29 -20.15 -4.15 -9.39
C ASP A 29 -21.48 -3.99 -8.61
N SER A 30 -22.17 -5.11 -8.38
CA SER A 30 -23.52 -5.22 -7.86
C SER A 30 -23.47 -6.19 -6.70
N LEU A 31 -23.24 -5.64 -5.52
CA LEU A 31 -23.24 -6.40 -4.29
C LEU A 31 -23.99 -5.68 -3.20
N ASP A 32 -24.53 -6.51 -2.31
CA ASP A 32 -25.08 -6.09 -1.04
C ASP A 32 -24.05 -5.26 -0.26
N GLN A 33 -24.47 -4.06 0.16
CA GLN A 33 -23.64 -3.17 0.95
C GLN A 33 -23.23 -3.80 2.29
N ALA A 34 -24.05 -4.71 2.85
CA ALA A 34 -23.68 -5.43 4.05
C ALA A 34 -22.44 -6.31 3.84
N PHE A 35 -22.37 -7.03 2.71
CA PHE A 35 -21.18 -7.81 2.34
C PHE A 35 -19.98 -6.89 2.14
N LEU A 36 -20.10 -5.82 1.36
CA LEU A 36 -18.99 -4.88 1.12
C LEU A 36 -18.47 -4.24 2.42
N ASN A 37 -19.36 -3.94 3.36
CA ASN A 37 -18.97 -3.37 4.66
C ASN A 37 -18.34 -4.40 5.60
N SER A 38 -18.52 -5.70 5.36
CA SER A 38 -17.90 -6.78 6.13
C SER A 38 -16.47 -7.12 5.69
N LEU A 39 -16.04 -6.62 4.52
CA LEU A 39 -14.73 -6.94 3.96
C LEU A 39 -13.59 -6.35 4.80
N THR A 40 -12.54 -7.14 4.98
CA THR A 40 -11.31 -6.73 5.67
C THR A 40 -10.40 -5.88 4.78
N PHE A 41 -9.33 -5.33 5.36
CA PHE A 41 -8.30 -4.61 4.59
C PHE A 41 -7.73 -5.47 3.47
N ASP A 42 -7.36 -6.72 3.77
CA ASP A 42 -6.73 -7.63 2.80
C ASP A 42 -7.69 -8.00 1.67
N GLN A 43 -8.98 -8.21 1.99
CA GLN A 43 -10.00 -8.46 0.97
C GLN A 43 -10.22 -7.24 0.08
N TRP A 44 -10.20 -6.02 0.62
CA TRP A 44 -10.23 -4.80 -0.21
C TRP A 44 -8.96 -4.61 -1.03
N LEU A 45 -7.80 -5.04 -0.52
CA LEU A 45 -6.54 -5.05 -1.27
C LEU A 45 -6.62 -6.01 -2.47
N GLU A 46 -7.21 -7.20 -2.31
CA GLU A 46 -7.47 -8.12 -3.42
C GLU A 46 -8.42 -7.50 -4.45
N VAL A 47 -9.52 -6.90 -4.01
CA VAL A 47 -10.44 -6.19 -4.91
C VAL A 47 -9.70 -5.13 -5.70
N HIS A 48 -8.89 -4.28 -5.06
CA HIS A 48 -8.11 -3.25 -5.72
C HIS A 48 -7.18 -3.80 -6.81
N GLN A 49 -6.52 -4.93 -6.56
CA GLN A 49 -5.57 -5.54 -7.49
C GLN A 49 -6.25 -6.12 -8.72
N GLU A 50 -7.41 -6.75 -8.55
CA GLU A 50 -8.11 -7.48 -9.60
C GLU A 50 -9.14 -6.64 -10.35
N SER A 51 -9.57 -5.51 -9.77
CA SER A 51 -10.55 -4.62 -10.39
C SER A 51 -9.92 -3.55 -11.27
N THR A 52 -10.75 -2.95 -12.13
CA THR A 52 -10.45 -1.72 -12.86
C THR A 52 -11.23 -0.55 -12.25
N ASP A 53 -10.99 0.66 -12.74
CA ASP A 53 -11.78 1.83 -12.34
C ASP A 53 -13.25 1.65 -12.79
N PRO A 54 -14.24 2.11 -12.00
CA PRO A 54 -14.12 2.89 -10.75
C PRO A 54 -13.97 2.06 -9.46
N LEU A 55 -14.15 0.73 -9.54
CA LEU A 55 -14.13 -0.14 -8.36
C LEU A 55 -12.76 -0.15 -7.67
N ARG A 56 -11.67 -0.01 -8.43
CA ARG A 56 -10.32 0.10 -7.90
C ARG A 56 -10.16 1.30 -6.97
N GLU A 57 -10.65 2.48 -7.37
CA GLU A 57 -10.61 3.68 -6.54
C GLU A 57 -11.45 3.53 -5.27
N ARG A 58 -12.64 2.91 -5.38
CA ARG A 58 -13.49 2.60 -4.23
C ARG A 58 -12.80 1.65 -3.25
N ALA A 59 -12.13 0.62 -3.76
CA ALA A 59 -11.37 -0.32 -2.94
C ALA A 59 -10.23 0.39 -2.19
N LEU A 60 -9.48 1.27 -2.86
CA LEU A 60 -8.44 2.06 -2.23
C LEU A 60 -8.98 2.96 -1.11
N ALA A 61 -10.12 3.61 -1.33
CA ALA A 61 -10.77 4.43 -0.31
C ALA A 61 -11.21 3.60 0.91
N ARG A 62 -11.69 2.37 0.69
CA ARG A 62 -12.06 1.43 1.76
C ARG A 62 -10.84 0.94 2.53
N MET A 63 -9.76 0.56 1.85
CA MET A 63 -8.48 0.22 2.47
C MET A 63 -8.01 1.35 3.40
N ALA A 64 -8.03 2.61 2.93
CA ALA A 64 -7.64 3.76 3.74
C ALA A 64 -8.55 3.98 4.96
N GLY A 65 -9.83 3.62 4.88
CA GLY A 65 -10.76 3.68 6.02
C GLY A 65 -10.54 2.57 7.06
N LEU A 66 -9.93 1.45 6.66
CA LEU A 66 -9.67 0.29 7.51
C LEU A 66 -8.23 0.25 8.05
N ALA A 67 -7.31 0.99 7.44
CA ALA A 67 -5.89 0.96 7.79
C ALA A 67 -5.64 1.45 9.23
N THR A 68 -5.07 0.59 10.06
CA THR A 68 -4.78 0.88 11.49
C THR A 68 -3.30 0.73 11.86
N ILE A 69 -2.53 0.01 11.06
CA ILE A 69 -1.09 -0.24 11.30
C ILE A 69 -0.21 0.36 10.19
N PHE A 70 1.09 0.49 10.46
CA PHE A 70 2.05 1.09 9.54
C PHE A 70 2.01 0.44 8.15
N ASP A 71 2.08 -0.88 8.07
CA ASP A 71 2.16 -1.61 6.80
C ASP A 71 0.90 -1.40 5.94
N GLN A 72 -0.28 -1.36 6.56
CA GLN A 72 -1.52 -1.06 5.85
C GLN A 72 -1.51 0.36 5.25
N TRP A 73 -1.01 1.35 5.99
CA TRP A 73 -0.86 2.71 5.47
C TRP A 73 0.24 2.81 4.40
N LEU A 74 1.29 1.98 4.48
CA LEU A 74 2.29 1.86 3.42
C LEU A 74 1.66 1.31 2.12
N GLU A 75 0.85 0.26 2.20
CA GLU A 75 0.13 -0.29 1.04
C GLU A 75 -0.80 0.74 0.39
N VAL A 76 -1.52 1.52 1.22
CA VAL A 76 -2.37 2.65 0.76
C VAL A 76 -1.50 3.72 0.11
N HIS A 77 -0.38 4.13 0.71
CA HIS A 77 0.52 5.14 0.15
C HIS A 77 1.06 4.73 -1.22
N GLN A 78 1.48 3.47 -1.38
CA GLN A 78 2.05 2.96 -2.63
C GLN A 78 1.04 2.97 -3.80
N ARG A 79 -0.24 2.79 -3.50
CA ARG A 79 -1.33 2.73 -4.50
C ARG A 79 -2.08 4.03 -4.71
N SER A 80 -1.88 5.02 -3.85
CA SER A 80 -2.58 6.29 -3.91
C SER A 80 -1.78 7.38 -4.60
N THR A 81 -2.49 8.41 -5.03
CA THR A 81 -1.94 9.66 -5.57
C THR A 81 -2.59 10.86 -4.88
N GLY A 82 -2.00 12.04 -5.08
CA GLY A 82 -2.54 13.30 -4.58
C GLY A 82 -2.81 13.30 -3.06
N PRO A 83 -3.93 13.87 -2.60
CA PRO A 83 -4.21 14.04 -1.16
C PRO A 83 -4.25 12.76 -0.34
N LEU A 84 -4.69 11.65 -0.94
CA LEU A 84 -4.72 10.37 -0.21
C LEU A 84 -3.32 9.84 0.06
N ARG A 85 -2.38 10.06 -0.88
CA ARG A 85 -0.98 9.69 -0.71
C ARG A 85 -0.32 10.48 0.40
N GLU A 86 -0.56 11.79 0.44
CA GLU A 86 -0.06 12.67 1.50
C GLU A 86 -0.64 12.27 2.88
N LYS A 87 -1.94 12.00 2.94
CA LYS A 87 -2.60 11.50 4.15
C LYS A 87 -1.98 10.18 4.60
N ALA A 88 -1.77 9.23 3.69
CA ALA A 88 -1.18 7.94 4.02
C ALA A 88 0.24 8.09 4.58
N LEU A 89 1.07 8.96 3.99
CA LEU A 89 2.41 9.25 4.49
C LEU A 89 2.38 9.87 5.89
N ALA A 90 1.45 10.79 6.16
CA ALA A 90 1.28 11.36 7.50
C ALA A 90 0.91 10.27 8.54
N ARG A 91 -0.01 9.35 8.18
CA ARG A 91 -0.41 8.22 9.05
C ARG A 91 0.73 7.22 9.27
N MET A 92 1.54 6.94 8.25
CA MET A 92 2.77 6.16 8.42
C MET A 92 3.69 6.79 9.45
N ALA A 93 3.91 8.11 9.38
CA ALA A 93 4.76 8.82 10.33
C ALA A 93 4.20 8.86 11.77
N GLU A 94 2.88 8.85 11.94
CA GLU A 94 2.24 8.74 13.26
C GLU A 94 2.44 7.35 13.88
N LEU A 95 2.48 6.30 13.05
CA LEU A 95 2.56 4.90 13.47
C LEU A 95 3.99 4.35 13.51
N ALA A 96 4.96 5.06 12.95
CA ALA A 96 6.35 4.61 12.86
C ALA A 96 7.01 4.54 14.26
N THR A 97 7.52 3.35 14.59
CA THR A 97 8.17 3.06 15.88
C THR A 97 9.56 2.47 15.74
N THR A 98 9.94 1.97 14.56
CA THR A 98 11.25 1.37 14.29
C THR A 98 12.10 2.24 13.37
N PHE A 99 13.42 2.00 13.37
CA PHE A 99 14.34 2.66 12.43
C PHE A 99 13.88 2.47 10.97
N ASP A 100 13.55 1.24 10.57
CA ASP A 100 13.16 0.92 9.20
C ASP A 100 11.86 1.64 8.79
N GLN A 101 10.88 1.71 9.69
CA GLN A 101 9.64 2.45 9.44
C GLN A 101 9.90 3.95 9.26
N TRP A 102 10.77 4.54 10.08
CA TRP A 102 11.17 5.94 9.91
C TRP A 102 12.02 6.16 8.65
N LEU A 103 12.82 5.18 8.24
CA LEU A 103 13.55 5.20 6.97
C LEU A 103 12.58 5.20 5.77
N GLU A 104 11.53 4.37 5.79
CA GLU A 104 10.49 4.35 4.76
C GLU A 104 9.77 5.72 4.66
N VAL A 105 9.48 6.36 5.80
CA VAL A 105 8.91 7.72 5.87
C VAL A 105 9.90 8.75 5.33
N HIS A 106 11.16 8.70 5.75
CA HIS A 106 12.21 9.63 5.31
C HIS A 106 12.40 9.60 3.78
N GLN A 107 12.44 8.41 3.18
CA GLN A 107 12.62 8.25 1.73
C GLN A 107 11.44 8.79 0.91
N ARG A 108 10.24 8.82 1.47
CA ARG A 108 9.00 9.25 0.79
C ARG A 108 8.57 10.68 1.10
N SER A 109 9.18 11.30 2.09
CA SER A 109 8.82 12.64 2.56
C SER A 109 9.79 13.71 2.05
N THR A 110 9.33 14.95 2.11
CA THR A 110 10.12 16.15 1.85
C THR A 110 9.91 17.15 2.99
N GLY A 111 10.75 18.19 3.03
CA GLY A 111 10.61 19.29 3.98
C GLY A 111 10.60 18.83 5.45
N PRO A 112 9.74 19.43 6.31
CA PRO A 112 9.74 19.18 7.75
C PRO A 112 9.51 17.72 8.15
N LEU A 113 8.70 16.98 7.38
CA LEU A 113 8.46 15.56 7.69
C LEU A 113 9.71 14.71 7.47
N ARG A 114 10.51 15.05 6.45
CA ARG A 114 11.78 14.38 6.18
C ARG A 114 12.80 14.64 7.29
N GLU A 115 12.90 15.89 7.74
CA GLU A 115 13.76 16.26 8.87
C GLU A 115 13.36 15.55 10.16
N LYS A 116 12.04 15.50 10.45
CA LYS A 116 11.50 14.73 11.57
C LYS A 116 11.87 13.25 11.48
N ALA A 117 11.68 12.64 10.30
CA ALA A 117 12.01 11.23 10.11
C ALA A 117 13.51 10.95 10.31
N PHE A 118 14.38 11.83 9.83
CA PHE A 118 15.82 11.75 10.06
C PHE A 118 16.18 11.82 11.55
N ALA A 119 15.57 12.75 12.30
CA ALA A 119 15.79 12.85 13.74
C ALA A 119 15.36 11.57 14.48
N ARG A 120 14.22 10.97 14.10
CA ARG A 120 13.75 9.71 14.71
C ARG A 120 14.61 8.52 14.36
N MET A 121 15.13 8.45 13.13
CA MET A 121 16.15 7.46 12.77
C MET A 121 17.41 7.63 13.64
N ALA A 122 17.82 8.85 13.99
CA ALA A 122 19.01 9.10 14.80
C ALA A 122 18.84 8.63 16.25
N GLU A 123 17.62 8.73 16.78
CA GLU A 123 17.26 8.21 18.10
C GLU A 123 17.25 6.67 18.15
N LEU A 124 16.91 6.00 17.05
CA LEU A 124 16.65 4.56 17.00
C LEU A 124 17.77 3.73 16.35
N GLY A 125 18.57 4.36 15.50
CA GLY A 125 19.47 3.67 14.59
C GLY A 125 20.75 3.17 15.25
N THR A 126 21.17 1.97 14.86
CA THR A 126 22.48 1.41 15.19
C THR A 126 23.54 1.90 14.21
N PHE A 127 24.82 1.72 14.56
CA PHE A 127 25.94 2.05 13.66
C PHE A 127 25.81 1.35 12.31
N ASP A 128 25.49 0.04 12.29
CA ASP A 128 25.39 -0.75 11.06
C ASP A 128 24.27 -0.24 10.14
N GLN A 129 23.13 0.12 10.71
CA GLN A 129 22.01 0.72 9.97
C GLN A 129 22.41 2.08 9.36
N TRP A 130 23.15 2.90 10.11
CA TRP A 130 23.66 4.18 9.60
C TRP A 130 24.72 3.99 8.52
N LEU A 131 25.59 3.00 8.66
CA LEU A 131 26.58 2.63 7.66
C LEU A 131 25.91 2.21 6.36
N GLU A 132 24.85 1.39 6.43
CA GLU A 132 24.07 0.99 5.26
C GLU A 132 23.43 2.18 4.54
N VAL A 133 22.79 3.10 5.29
CA VAL A 133 22.23 4.33 4.72
C VAL A 133 23.31 5.20 4.06
N HIS A 134 24.49 5.28 4.68
CA HIS A 134 25.63 6.02 4.13
C HIS A 134 26.15 5.39 2.82
N GLN A 135 26.34 4.08 2.79
CA GLN A 135 26.81 3.36 1.59
C GLN A 135 25.81 3.50 0.43
N ARG A 136 24.51 3.40 0.72
CA ARG A 136 23.45 3.60 -0.28
C ARG A 136 23.43 5.04 -0.83
N SER A 137 23.81 6.04 -0.03
CA SER A 137 23.81 7.44 -0.44
C SER A 137 25.11 7.90 -1.14
N THR A 138 26.23 7.24 -0.89
CA THR A 138 27.55 7.62 -1.45
C THR A 138 27.96 6.82 -2.68
N GLY A 139 27.23 5.75 -3.05
CA GLY A 139 27.62 4.86 -4.14
C GLY A 139 28.93 4.11 -3.82
N PRO A 140 29.37 3.14 -4.65
CA PRO A 140 30.65 2.48 -4.41
C PRO A 140 31.78 3.51 -4.44
N LEU A 141 32.46 3.68 -3.30
CA LEU A 141 33.72 4.39 -3.20
C LEU A 141 34.70 3.71 -4.16
N ARG A 142 34.86 4.26 -5.36
CA ARG A 142 35.99 3.90 -6.21
C ARG A 142 37.22 4.45 -5.52
N GLU A 143 37.94 3.59 -4.80
CA GLU A 143 39.33 3.83 -4.43
C GLU A 143 40.08 4.24 -5.69
N LYS A 144 40.45 5.52 -5.77
CA LYS A 144 41.52 5.93 -6.67
C LYS A 144 42.83 5.55 -5.97
N ALA A 145 43.32 4.36 -6.31
CA ALA A 145 44.74 4.03 -6.18
C ALA A 145 45.57 4.83 -7.20
#